data_AF-A0A7G2SGW8-F1
#
_entry.id   AF-A0A7G2SGW8-F1
#
_cell.length_a   1.000
_cell.length_b   1.000
_cell.length_c   1.000
_cell.angle_alpha   90.00
_cell.angle_beta   90.00
_cell.angle_gamma   90.00
#
_symmetry.space_group_name_H-M   'P 1'
#
loop_
_entity.id
_entity.type
_entity.pdbx_description
1 polymer ?
#
loop_
_entity_poly.entity_id
_entity_poly.type
_entity_poly.pdbx_seq_one_letter_code
_entity_poly.pdbx_strand_id
1 'polypeptide(L)'
;MVQKYIRENYDAIVEIAKVITQARYPDFEDLAHEVILAVLTANREKMNAIVAKNQMRFWIIRLCVNNYRSTTSRYHYKYRKPSERHRQAAEHLRHLHKLDDIDQKKWNEVLLKFIEQKLEDVEWFEKNCFAIYYGDKHSLNSMAKETGISRNTLYRAIRDVRTYIQNEKEKQGLRRYHTKSN
;
A
#
# COMPACT_ATOMS: atom_id res chain seq x y z
N MET A 1 44.17 13.76 -2.37
CA MET A 1 43.23 14.79 -2.83
C MET A 1 41.80 14.28 -2.84
N VAL A 2 41.51 13.13 -3.44
CA VAL A 2 40.14 12.57 -3.50
C VAL A 2 39.46 12.40 -2.13
N GLN A 3 40.15 11.90 -1.11
CA GLN A 3 39.57 11.76 0.24
C GLN A 3 39.21 13.09 0.88
N LYS A 4 39.99 14.15 0.61
CA LYS A 4 39.70 15.50 1.08
C LYS A 4 38.46 16.04 0.37
N TYR A 5 38.40 15.88 -0.95
CA TYR A 5 37.22 16.24 -1.76
C TYR A 5 35.94 15.57 -1.24
N ILE A 6 35.97 14.26 -1.00
CA ILE A 6 34.80 13.52 -0.50
C ILE A 6 34.36 14.03 0.86
N ARG A 7 35.28 14.32 1.79
CA ARG A 7 34.94 14.89 3.10
C ARG A 7 34.29 16.27 2.98
N GLU A 8 34.86 17.13 2.15
CA GLU A 8 34.35 18.50 1.95
C GLU A 8 33.02 18.54 1.19
N ASN A 9 32.72 17.53 0.39
CA ASN A 9 31.51 17.47 -0.46
C ASN A 9 30.53 16.38 -0.02
N TYR A 10 30.67 15.83 1.20
CA TYR A 10 29.86 14.71 1.65
C TYR A 10 28.36 15.01 1.56
N ASP A 11 27.93 16.13 2.14
CA ASP A 11 26.52 16.54 2.14
C ASP A 11 25.99 16.77 0.72
N ALA A 12 26.82 17.34 -0.16
CA ALA A 12 26.46 17.54 -1.56
C ALA A 12 26.27 16.22 -2.32
N ILE A 13 27.07 15.19 -2.00
CA ILE A 13 26.94 13.85 -2.59
C ILE A 13 25.64 13.18 -2.11
N VAL A 14 25.33 13.30 -0.83
CA VAL A 14 24.07 12.82 -0.25
C VAL A 14 22.88 13.52 -0.91
N GLU A 15 22.94 14.85 -1.09
CA GLU A 15 21.86 15.60 -1.75
C GLU A 15 21.68 15.19 -3.21
N ILE A 16 22.77 14.94 -3.95
CA ILE A 16 22.70 14.38 -5.31
C ILE A 16 21.95 13.04 -5.31
N ALA A 17 22.29 12.14 -4.39
CA ALA A 17 21.62 10.85 -4.27
C ALA A 17 20.14 11.03 -3.90
N LYS A 18 19.82 11.95 -2.99
CA LYS A 18 18.46 12.29 -2.56
C LYS A 18 17.59 12.78 -3.72
N VAL A 19 18.13 13.63 -4.59
CA VAL A 19 17.44 14.07 -5.81
C VAL A 19 17.15 12.88 -6.74
N ILE A 20 18.13 11.97 -6.93
CA ILE A 20 17.99 10.83 -7.84
C ILE A 20 16.98 9.80 -7.33
N THR A 21 16.94 9.52 -6.04
CA THR A 21 16.02 8.53 -5.44
C THR A 21 14.67 9.11 -5.02
N GLN A 22 14.45 10.41 -5.25
CA GLN A 22 13.25 11.15 -4.82
C GLN A 22 13.07 11.15 -3.30
N ALA A 23 14.17 11.36 -2.57
CA ALA A 23 14.22 11.42 -1.10
C ALA A 23 13.70 10.16 -0.39
N ARG A 24 13.69 9.01 -1.07
CA ARG A 24 13.31 7.72 -0.47
C ARG A 24 14.39 7.24 0.49
N TYR A 25 14.05 7.16 1.77
CA TYR A 25 14.86 6.51 2.78
C TYR A 25 14.59 4.98 2.80
N PRO A 26 15.61 4.11 2.95
CA PRO A 26 17.05 4.41 3.07
C PRO A 26 17.79 4.56 1.73
N ASP A 27 17.10 4.44 0.58
CA ASP A 27 17.71 4.37 -0.75
C ASP A 27 18.75 5.46 -1.06
N PHE A 28 18.54 6.72 -0.64
CA PHE A 28 19.50 7.80 -0.92
C PHE A 28 20.80 7.68 -0.13
N GLU A 29 20.76 7.24 1.13
CA GLU A 29 21.97 7.07 1.96
C GLU A 29 22.79 5.90 1.43
N ASP A 30 22.13 4.78 1.19
CA ASP A 30 22.77 3.57 0.64
C ASP A 30 23.41 3.84 -0.72
N LEU A 31 22.73 4.59 -1.59
CA LEU A 31 23.27 4.95 -2.91
C LEU A 31 24.48 5.88 -2.78
N ALA A 32 24.39 6.90 -1.92
CA ALA A 32 25.50 7.84 -1.70
C ALA A 32 26.74 7.11 -1.18
N HIS A 33 26.58 6.23 -0.19
CA HIS A 33 27.69 5.48 0.40
C HIS A 33 28.29 4.46 -0.55
N GLU A 34 27.48 3.76 -1.36
CA GLU A 34 28.02 2.81 -2.35
C GLU A 34 28.82 3.55 -3.44
N VAL A 35 28.38 4.76 -3.83
CA VAL A 35 29.11 5.61 -4.79
C VAL A 35 30.40 6.16 -4.19
N ILE A 36 30.39 6.61 -2.93
CA ILE A 36 31.60 7.03 -2.21
C ILE A 36 32.58 5.87 -2.11
N LEU A 37 32.11 4.67 -1.75
CA LEU A 37 32.95 3.48 -1.68
C LEU A 37 33.58 3.16 -3.03
N ALA A 38 32.81 3.21 -4.12
CA ALA A 38 33.30 3.00 -5.48
C ALA A 38 34.39 4.02 -5.88
N VAL A 39 34.23 5.29 -5.49
CA VAL A 39 35.27 6.33 -5.69
C VAL A 39 36.54 6.00 -4.91
N LEU A 40 36.42 5.67 -3.63
CA LEU A 40 37.56 5.50 -2.72
C LEU A 40 38.35 4.21 -3.00
N THR A 41 37.69 3.20 -3.56
CA THR A 41 38.29 1.91 -3.93
C THR A 41 38.85 1.90 -5.36
N ALA A 42 38.43 2.83 -6.21
CA ALA A 42 38.98 2.97 -7.54
C ALA A 42 40.46 3.43 -7.51
N ASN A 43 41.13 3.34 -8.66
CA ASN A 43 42.52 3.76 -8.81
C ASN A 43 42.69 5.23 -8.37
N ARG A 44 43.54 5.45 -7.36
CA ARG A 44 43.73 6.76 -6.70
C ARG A 44 44.27 7.82 -7.63
N GLU A 45 45.18 7.48 -8.54
CA GLU A 45 45.77 8.43 -9.48
C GLU A 45 44.72 8.95 -10.46
N LYS A 46 43.90 8.05 -11.01
CA LYS A 46 42.77 8.41 -11.89
C LYS A 46 41.78 9.33 -11.17
N MET A 47 41.42 9.00 -9.93
CA MET A 47 40.48 9.82 -9.15
C MET A 47 41.06 11.19 -8.81
N ASN A 48 42.34 11.27 -8.43
CA ASN A 48 43.00 12.55 -8.16
C ASN A 48 43.08 13.41 -9.43
N ALA A 49 43.32 12.82 -10.61
CA ALA A 49 43.31 13.53 -11.89
C ALA A 49 41.92 14.11 -12.22
N ILE A 50 40.84 13.38 -11.94
CA ILE A 50 39.47 13.86 -12.13
C ILE A 50 39.15 15.02 -11.19
N VAL A 51 39.62 14.95 -9.93
CA VAL A 51 39.49 16.03 -8.95
C VAL A 51 40.27 17.27 -9.40
N ALA A 52 41.52 17.11 -9.87
CA ALA A 52 42.34 18.21 -10.37
C ALA A 52 41.72 18.91 -11.59
N LYS A 53 40.97 18.17 -12.42
CA LYS A 53 40.22 18.71 -13.56
C LYS A 53 38.86 19.31 -13.19
N ASN A 54 38.50 19.34 -11.91
CA ASN A 54 37.19 19.80 -11.41
C ASN A 54 35.98 19.03 -12.01
N GLN A 55 36.18 17.78 -12.40
CA GLN A 55 35.14 16.95 -13.06
C GLN A 55 34.47 15.95 -12.11
N MET A 56 34.91 15.91 -10.85
CA MET A 56 34.51 14.89 -9.89
C MET A 56 33.00 14.87 -9.61
N ARG A 57 32.37 16.04 -9.52
CA ARG A 57 30.93 16.17 -9.31
C ARG A 57 30.13 15.49 -10.42
N PHE A 58 30.47 15.74 -11.69
CA PHE A 58 29.77 15.15 -12.84
C PHE A 58 29.98 13.63 -12.89
N TRP A 59 31.17 13.18 -12.54
CA TRP A 59 31.49 11.76 -12.46
C TRP A 59 30.63 11.05 -11.39
N ILE A 60 30.50 11.64 -10.21
CA ILE A 60 29.64 11.14 -9.12
C ILE A 60 28.18 11.10 -9.56
N ILE A 61 27.65 12.17 -10.17
CA ILE A 61 26.27 12.20 -10.68
C ILE A 61 26.05 11.04 -11.66
N ARG A 62 26.97 10.86 -12.61
CA ARG A 62 26.88 9.77 -13.60
C ARG A 62 26.89 8.40 -12.93
N LEU A 63 27.73 8.22 -11.91
CA LEU A 63 27.84 6.96 -11.18
C LEU A 63 26.58 6.67 -10.34
N CYS A 64 26.00 7.67 -9.67
CA CYS A 64 24.73 7.54 -8.95
C CYS A 64 23.61 7.08 -9.90
N VAL A 65 23.46 7.76 -11.05
CA VAL A 65 22.44 7.43 -12.05
C VAL A 65 22.61 6.00 -12.58
N ASN A 66 23.85 5.59 -12.88
CA ASN A 66 24.15 4.25 -13.37
C ASN A 66 23.82 3.17 -12.33
N ASN A 67 24.20 3.39 -11.06
CA ASN A 67 23.92 2.44 -9.99
C ASN A 67 22.42 2.31 -9.71
N TYR A 68 21.69 3.44 -9.68
CA TYR A 68 20.27 3.42 -9.34
C TYR A 68 19.39 2.83 -10.45
N ARG A 69 19.71 3.09 -11.72
CA ARG A 69 18.90 2.64 -12.86
C ARG A 69 19.22 1.22 -13.33
N SER A 70 20.45 0.76 -13.15
CA SER A 70 20.84 -0.56 -13.64
C SER A 70 20.36 -1.68 -12.70
N THR A 71 19.73 -2.70 -13.27
CA THR A 71 19.37 -3.95 -12.58
C THR A 71 20.56 -4.90 -12.40
N THR A 72 21.71 -4.57 -12.98
CA THR A 72 22.95 -5.34 -12.84
C THR A 72 24.00 -4.63 -11.97
N SER A 73 23.68 -3.46 -11.41
CA SER A 73 24.61 -2.73 -10.56
C SER A 73 24.80 -3.41 -9.20
N ARG A 74 25.96 -3.16 -8.58
CA ARG A 74 26.25 -3.64 -7.23
C ARG A 74 25.24 -3.11 -6.21
N TYR A 75 24.83 -1.84 -6.37
CA TYR A 75 23.75 -1.24 -5.57
C TYR A 75 22.45 -2.04 -5.67
N HIS A 76 22.01 -2.42 -6.87
CA HIS A 76 20.79 -3.19 -7.08
C HIS A 76 20.83 -4.53 -6.34
N TYR A 77 21.93 -5.28 -6.45
CA TYR A 77 22.04 -6.59 -5.79
C TYR A 77 22.17 -6.49 -4.27
N LYS A 78 22.87 -5.47 -3.76
CA LYS A 78 23.16 -5.33 -2.33
C LYS A 78 22.00 -4.73 -1.54
N TYR A 79 21.27 -3.78 -2.12
CA TYR A 79 20.26 -3.01 -1.39
C TYR A 79 18.85 -3.23 -1.95
N ARG A 80 18.68 -3.25 -3.27
CA ARG A 80 17.35 -3.31 -3.90
C ARG A 80 16.75 -4.71 -3.96
N LYS A 81 17.55 -5.76 -4.21
CA LYS A 81 17.07 -7.16 -4.16
C LYS A 81 16.69 -7.62 -2.74
N PRO A 82 17.49 -7.34 -1.69
CA PRO A 82 17.08 -7.67 -0.32
C PRO A 82 15.86 -6.86 0.15
N SER A 83 15.72 -5.59 -0.22
CA SER A 83 14.53 -4.80 0.11
C SER A 83 13.28 -5.30 -0.63
N GLU A 84 13.39 -5.81 -1.86
CA GLU A 84 12.32 -6.52 -2.55
C GLU A 84 11.92 -7.84 -1.83
N ARG A 85 12.88 -8.59 -1.26
CA ARG A 85 12.58 -9.76 -0.41
C ARG A 85 11.85 -9.37 0.88
N HIS A 86 12.23 -8.27 1.53
CA HIS A 86 11.51 -7.75 2.69
C HIS A 86 10.09 -7.27 2.33
N ARG A 87 9.89 -6.79 1.09
CA ARG A 87 8.55 -6.47 0.58
C ARG A 87 7.67 -7.72 0.43
N GLN A 88 8.24 -8.84 -0.04
CA GLN A 88 7.56 -10.14 -0.07
C GLN A 88 7.27 -10.66 1.35
N ALA A 89 8.19 -10.47 2.30
CA ALA A 89 7.94 -10.78 3.71
C ALA A 89 6.83 -9.89 4.29
N ALA A 90 6.77 -8.60 3.94
CA ALA A 90 5.68 -7.71 4.32
C ALA A 90 4.34 -8.11 3.69
N GLU A 91 4.33 -8.62 2.46
CA GLU A 91 3.13 -9.21 1.84
C GLU A 91 2.70 -10.49 2.55
N HIS A 92 3.66 -11.33 2.96
CA HIS A 92 3.38 -12.53 3.75
C HIS A 92 2.84 -12.18 5.15
N LEU A 93 3.40 -11.17 5.82
CA LEU A 93 2.91 -10.62 7.09
C LEU A 93 1.51 -10.01 6.94
N ARG A 94 1.22 -9.31 5.82
CA ARG A 94 -0.16 -8.85 5.49
C ARG A 94 -1.12 -10.02 5.31
N HIS A 95 -0.64 -11.15 4.79
CA HIS A 95 -1.44 -12.36 4.64
C HIS A 95 -1.70 -13.05 5.99
N LEU A 96 -0.74 -13.01 6.92
CA LEU A 96 -0.90 -13.46 8.31
C LEU A 96 -1.86 -12.55 9.08
N HIS A 97 -1.83 -11.23 8.88
CA HIS A 97 -2.82 -10.30 9.44
C HIS A 97 -4.27 -10.58 8.98
N LYS A 98 -4.48 -11.22 7.82
CA LYS A 98 -5.81 -11.69 7.40
C LYS A 98 -6.28 -12.94 8.16
N LEU A 99 -5.38 -13.65 8.82
CA LEU A 99 -5.68 -14.80 9.68
C LEU A 99 -6.02 -14.35 11.11
N ASP A 100 -5.49 -13.22 11.58
CA ASP A 100 -5.85 -12.61 12.88
C ASP A 100 -7.30 -12.06 12.96
N ASP A 101 -8.07 -12.18 11.88
CA ASP A 101 -9.44 -11.70 11.79
C ASP A 101 -10.50 -12.81 12.03
N ILE A 102 -10.13 -13.91 12.72
CA ILE A 102 -11.07 -15.00 13.04
C ILE A 102 -12.24 -14.49 13.87
N ASP A 103 -12.00 -13.61 14.86
CA ASP A 103 -13.07 -13.10 15.71
C ASP A 103 -14.00 -12.13 14.96
N GLN A 104 -13.46 -11.33 14.05
CA GLN A 104 -14.27 -10.49 13.17
C GLN A 104 -15.08 -11.33 12.17
N LYS A 105 -14.52 -12.43 11.64
CA LYS A 105 -15.23 -13.37 10.78
C LYS A 105 -16.38 -14.06 11.53
N LYS A 106 -16.13 -14.56 12.75
CA LYS A 106 -17.18 -15.09 13.64
C LYS A 106 -18.26 -14.06 13.92
N TRP A 107 -17.87 -12.80 14.16
CA TRP A 107 -18.83 -11.72 14.39
C TRP A 107 -19.65 -11.39 13.13
N ASN A 108 -19.02 -11.40 11.96
CA ASN A 108 -19.71 -11.22 10.68
C ASN A 108 -20.71 -12.35 10.43
N GLU A 109 -20.37 -13.60 10.76
CA GLU A 109 -21.30 -14.73 10.65
C GLU A 109 -22.51 -14.58 11.58
N VAL A 110 -22.31 -14.15 12.83
CA VAL A 110 -23.41 -13.83 13.76
C VAL A 110 -24.31 -12.74 13.18
N LEU A 111 -23.73 -11.68 12.62
CA LEU A 111 -24.48 -10.59 12.02
C LEU A 111 -25.26 -11.03 10.77
N LEU A 112 -24.67 -11.87 9.92
CA LEU A 112 -25.33 -12.41 8.72
C LEU A 112 -26.55 -13.26 9.10
N LYS A 113 -26.40 -14.18 10.05
CA LYS A 113 -27.52 -14.99 10.55
C LYS A 113 -28.64 -14.14 11.15
N PHE A 114 -28.28 -13.10 11.90
CA PHE A 114 -29.26 -12.14 12.43
C PHE A 114 -30.03 -11.43 11.31
N ILE A 115 -29.32 -10.98 10.26
CA ILE A 115 -29.95 -10.33 9.10
C ILE A 115 -30.87 -11.31 8.38
N GLU A 116 -30.43 -12.54 8.12
CA GLU A 116 -31.23 -13.58 7.46
C GLU A 116 -32.53 -13.87 8.23
N GLN A 117 -32.44 -14.03 9.55
CA GLN A 117 -33.59 -14.23 10.42
C GLN A 117 -34.57 -13.05 10.34
N LYS A 118 -34.08 -11.81 10.39
CA LYS A 118 -34.92 -10.61 10.34
C LYS A 118 -35.52 -10.34 8.97
N LEU A 119 -34.88 -10.81 7.90
CA LEU A 119 -35.46 -10.77 6.56
C LEU A 119 -36.65 -11.72 6.40
N GLU A 120 -36.91 -12.65 7.32
CA GLU A 120 -38.14 -13.46 7.31
C GLU A 120 -39.37 -12.66 7.75
N ASP A 121 -39.18 -11.62 8.58
CA ASP A 121 -40.24 -10.72 9.05
C ASP A 121 -40.61 -9.63 8.02
N VAL A 122 -39.90 -9.59 6.89
CA VAL A 122 -40.05 -8.57 5.84
C VAL A 122 -40.88 -9.12 4.69
N GLU A 123 -41.77 -8.27 4.17
CA GLU A 123 -42.58 -8.57 2.98
C GLU A 123 -41.72 -9.04 1.79
N TRP A 124 -42.30 -9.95 1.00
CA TRP A 124 -41.57 -10.68 -0.04
C TRP A 124 -40.86 -9.75 -1.03
N PHE A 125 -41.50 -8.65 -1.44
CA PHE A 125 -40.95 -7.72 -2.42
C PHE A 125 -39.70 -7.01 -1.90
N GLU A 126 -39.80 -6.42 -0.71
CA GLU A 126 -38.75 -5.68 -0.04
C GLU A 126 -37.55 -6.59 0.28
N LYS A 127 -37.83 -7.81 0.76
CA LYS A 127 -36.82 -8.85 1.01
C LYS A 127 -36.00 -9.16 -0.24
N ASN A 128 -36.67 -9.39 -1.37
CA ASN A 128 -36.00 -9.72 -2.63
C ASN A 128 -35.20 -8.55 -3.18
N CYS A 129 -35.74 -7.32 -3.12
CA CYS A 129 -35.02 -6.12 -3.54
C CYS A 129 -33.72 -5.93 -2.73
N PHE A 130 -33.80 -6.12 -1.41
CA PHE A 130 -32.64 -6.03 -0.52
C PHE A 130 -31.61 -7.14 -0.80
N ALA A 131 -32.07 -8.39 -0.96
CA ALA A 131 -31.20 -9.54 -1.25
C ALA A 131 -30.45 -9.38 -2.58
N ILE A 132 -31.13 -8.96 -3.65
CA ILE A 132 -30.50 -8.72 -4.96
C ILE A 132 -29.51 -7.55 -4.87
N TYR A 133 -29.85 -6.46 -4.18
CA TYR A 133 -28.97 -5.29 -4.10
C TYR A 133 -27.66 -5.55 -3.36
N TYR A 134 -27.70 -6.37 -2.32
CA TYR A 134 -26.53 -6.65 -1.48
C TYR A 134 -25.83 -7.97 -1.82
N GLY A 135 -26.55 -8.95 -2.37
CA GLY A 135 -26.03 -10.24 -2.79
C GLY A 135 -25.45 -10.23 -4.20
N ASP A 136 -26.08 -9.50 -5.12
CA ASP A 136 -25.61 -9.37 -6.50
C ASP A 136 -24.91 -8.03 -6.72
N LYS A 137 -24.06 -7.96 -7.75
CA LYS A 137 -23.32 -6.72 -8.10
C LYS A 137 -24.20 -5.69 -8.85
N HIS A 138 -25.51 -5.64 -8.60
CA HIS A 138 -26.40 -4.67 -9.24
C HIS A 138 -26.33 -3.31 -8.53
N SER A 139 -26.28 -2.26 -9.34
CA SER A 139 -26.66 -0.92 -8.90
C SER A 139 -28.18 -0.76 -8.96
N LEU A 140 -28.73 0.26 -8.28
CA LEU A 140 -30.16 0.61 -8.43
C LEU A 140 -30.55 0.87 -9.90
N ASN A 141 -29.62 1.39 -10.70
CA ASN A 141 -29.85 1.67 -12.11
C ASN A 141 -29.90 0.40 -12.96
N SER A 142 -29.00 -0.56 -12.70
CA SER A 142 -29.03 -1.84 -13.42
C SER A 142 -30.24 -2.67 -13.02
N MET A 143 -30.57 -2.69 -11.73
CA MET A 143 -31.74 -3.40 -11.22
C MET A 143 -33.06 -2.83 -11.75
N ALA A 144 -33.19 -1.50 -11.82
CA ALA A 144 -34.37 -0.86 -12.42
C ALA A 144 -34.50 -1.20 -13.91
N LYS A 145 -33.38 -1.24 -14.64
CA LYS A 145 -33.35 -1.59 -16.06
C LYS A 145 -33.76 -3.04 -16.31
N GLU A 146 -33.32 -3.96 -15.47
CA GLU A 146 -33.57 -5.39 -15.63
C GLU A 146 -34.96 -5.81 -15.15
N THR A 147 -35.45 -5.22 -14.06
CA THR A 147 -36.75 -5.57 -13.47
C THR A 147 -37.90 -4.75 -14.04
N GLY A 148 -37.62 -3.63 -14.71
CA GLY A 148 -38.64 -2.65 -15.15
C GLY A 148 -39.27 -1.85 -14.01
N ILE A 149 -38.82 -2.04 -12.77
CA ILE A 149 -39.32 -1.32 -11.59
C ILE A 149 -38.64 0.05 -11.51
N SER A 150 -39.39 1.07 -11.08
CA SER A 150 -38.83 2.40 -10.89
C SER A 150 -37.67 2.39 -9.89
N ARG A 151 -36.57 3.07 -10.23
CA ARG A 151 -35.41 3.24 -9.34
C ARG A 151 -35.80 3.74 -7.94
N ASN A 152 -36.78 4.63 -7.87
CA ASN A 152 -37.25 5.22 -6.61
C ASN A 152 -37.99 4.19 -5.75
N THR A 153 -38.75 3.29 -6.36
CA THR A 153 -39.44 2.19 -5.66
C THR A 153 -38.41 1.22 -5.07
N LEU A 154 -37.42 0.80 -5.87
CA LEU A 154 -36.34 -0.07 -5.41
C LEU A 154 -35.55 0.58 -4.26
N TYR A 155 -35.21 1.86 -4.40
CA TYR A 155 -34.52 2.61 -3.36
C TYR A 155 -35.31 2.64 -2.04
N ARG A 156 -36.62 2.90 -2.08
CA ARG A 156 -37.48 2.90 -0.89
C ARG A 156 -37.52 1.53 -0.24
N ALA A 157 -37.77 0.47 -1.01
CA ALA A 157 -37.79 -0.89 -0.51
C ALA A 157 -36.49 -1.26 0.23
N ILE A 158 -35.32 -1.00 -0.38
CA ILE A 158 -34.02 -1.30 0.23
C ILE A 158 -33.79 -0.45 1.49
N ARG A 159 -34.15 0.83 1.45
CA ARG A 159 -33.98 1.74 2.58
C ARG A 159 -34.83 1.31 3.77
N ASP A 160 -36.09 0.93 3.54
CA ASP A 160 -37.03 0.60 4.60
C ASP A 160 -36.61 -0.70 5.30
N VAL A 161 -36.13 -1.71 4.54
CA VAL A 161 -35.52 -2.93 5.10
C VAL A 161 -34.27 -2.63 5.91
N ARG A 162 -33.38 -1.77 5.38
CA ARG A 162 -32.16 -1.35 6.09
C ARG A 162 -32.50 -0.70 7.43
N THR A 163 -33.45 0.24 7.44
CA THR A 163 -33.89 0.93 8.66
C THR A 163 -34.51 -0.06 9.65
N TYR A 164 -35.33 -0.99 9.19
CA TYR A 164 -35.90 -2.05 10.02
C TYR A 164 -34.81 -2.90 10.70
N ILE A 165 -33.86 -3.44 9.93
CA ILE A 165 -32.75 -4.26 10.47
C ILE A 165 -31.92 -3.47 11.48
N GLN A 166 -31.69 -2.18 11.22
CA GLN A 166 -30.89 -1.33 12.09
C GLN A 166 -31.58 -1.10 13.45
N ASN A 167 -32.89 -0.87 13.44
CA ASN A 167 -33.69 -0.74 14.66
C ASN A 167 -33.72 -2.06 15.46
N GLU A 168 -33.90 -3.19 14.78
CA GLU A 168 -33.91 -4.51 15.44
C GLU A 168 -32.56 -4.86 16.06
N LYS A 169 -31.46 -4.48 15.39
CA LYS A 169 -30.10 -4.64 15.91
C LYS A 169 -29.90 -3.84 17.20
N GLU A 170 -30.40 -2.60 17.24
CA GLU A 170 -30.31 -1.74 18.42
C GLU A 170 -31.14 -2.29 19.59
N LYS A 171 -32.37 -2.78 19.32
CA LYS A 171 -33.21 -3.45 20.33
C LYS A 171 -32.56 -4.69 20.93
N GLN A 172 -31.88 -5.49 20.12
CA GLN A 172 -31.16 -6.69 20.60
C GLN A 172 -29.81 -6.39 21.25
N GLY A 173 -29.37 -5.13 21.28
CA GLY A 173 -28.11 -4.74 21.92
C GLY A 173 -26.85 -5.23 21.20
N LEU A 174 -26.94 -5.60 19.91
CA LEU A 174 -25.82 -6.04 19.08
C LEU A 174 -24.86 -4.87 18.78
N ARG A 175 -23.96 -4.55 19.72
CA ARG A 175 -22.89 -3.54 19.54
C ARG A 175 -21.67 -4.16 18.87
N ARG A 176 -20.96 -3.38 18.04
CA ARG A 176 -19.73 -3.85 17.36
C ARG A 176 -18.73 -4.36 18.39
N TYR A 177 -18.10 -5.49 18.10
CA TYR A 177 -16.91 -5.92 18.81
C TYR A 177 -15.82 -4.87 18.56
N HIS A 178 -15.41 -4.14 19.60
CA HIS A 178 -14.18 -3.35 19.53
C HIS A 178 -13.03 -4.33 19.70
N THR A 179 -12.30 -4.61 18.62
CA THR A 179 -10.99 -5.25 18.72
C THR A 179 -10.16 -4.40 19.69
N LYS A 180 -9.79 -4.95 20.85
CA LYS A 180 -8.80 -4.31 21.70
C LYS A 180 -7.53 -4.21 20.87
N SER A 181 -7.15 -2.99 20.51
CA SER A 181 -5.83 -2.70 20.01
C SER A 181 -4.82 -3.06 21.10
N ASN A 182 -4.07 -4.14 20.90
CA ASN A 182 -2.78 -4.32 21.56
C ASN A 182 -1.75 -3.39 20.91
#